data_AF-A0AAU4XXL3-F1
#
_entry.id   AF-A0AAU4XXL3-F1
#
_cell.length_a   1.000
_cell.length_b   1.000
_cell.length_c   1.000
_cell.angle_alpha   90.00
_cell.angle_beta   90.00
_cell.angle_gamma   90.00
#
_symmetry.space_group_name_H-M   'P 1'
#
loop_
_entity.id
_entity.type
_entity.pdbx_description
1 polymer ?
#
loop_
_entity_poly.entity_id
_entity_poly.type
_entity_poly.pdbx_seq_one_letter_code
_entity_poly.pdbx_strand_id
1 'polypeptide(L)'
;MALDAARPGFATTVAALRLRSWKLGAGQAMEVVDQFSEADFTHIVDDRADVHVSSHDGRFYLGYFPNGRPGGADEDWVTGEGWVIAVTGTANVPGYRMSFGTETPAEIIAAVVAQILATSQPL
;
A
#
# COMPACT_ATOMS: atom_id res chain seq x y z
N MET A 1 53.87 -5.85 -3.20
CA MET A 1 52.62 -5.26 -3.72
C MET A 1 51.93 -4.60 -2.54
N ALA A 2 52.03 -3.28 -2.41
CA ALA A 2 51.42 -2.56 -1.29
C ALA A 2 49.98 -2.19 -1.68
N LEU A 3 49.02 -2.57 -0.83
CA LEU A 3 47.62 -2.18 -1.00
C LEU A 3 47.52 -0.68 -0.70
N ASP A 4 47.18 0.09 -1.74
CA ASP A 4 46.91 1.52 -1.65
C ASP A 4 45.61 1.73 -0.85
N ALA A 5 45.76 1.96 0.45
CA ALA A 5 44.65 2.14 1.40
C ALA A 5 44.01 3.55 1.32
N ALA A 6 44.35 4.36 0.31
CA ALA A 6 44.01 5.78 0.25
C ALA A 6 42.79 6.12 -0.64
N ARG A 7 41.80 5.23 -0.77
CA ARG A 7 40.47 5.61 -1.28
C ARG A 7 39.50 5.75 -0.11
N PRO A 8 39.13 6.96 0.31
CA PRO A 8 38.05 7.12 1.26
C PRO A 8 36.75 6.67 0.57
N GLY A 9 36.30 5.46 0.92
CA GLY A 9 35.12 4.83 0.30
C GLY A 9 33.79 5.53 0.55
N PHE A 10 33.79 6.59 1.37
CA PHE A 10 32.63 7.43 1.64
C PHE A 10 33.07 8.90 1.78
N ALA A 11 32.84 9.68 0.73
CA ALA A 11 32.90 11.14 0.80
C ALA A 11 31.46 11.66 0.95
N THR A 12 30.95 11.73 2.18
CA THR A 12 29.67 12.38 2.48
C THR A 12 29.93 13.71 3.17
N THR A 13 29.09 14.72 2.91
CA THR A 13 29.19 16.01 3.59
C THR A 13 28.23 16.05 4.79
N VAL A 14 28.53 16.86 5.81
CA VAL A 14 27.57 17.11 6.91
C VAL A 14 26.23 17.63 6.36
N ALA A 15 26.26 18.39 5.26
CA ALA A 15 25.06 18.85 4.57
C ALA A 15 24.25 17.69 3.96
N ALA A 16 24.91 16.64 3.45
CA ALA A 16 24.26 15.45 2.92
C ALA A 16 23.67 14.54 4.01
N LEU A 17 24.22 14.58 5.23
CA LEU A 17 23.71 13.87 6.40
C LEU A 17 22.61 14.63 7.17
N ARG A 18 22.12 15.76 6.64
CA ARG A 18 21.08 16.55 7.30
C ARG A 18 19.83 15.70 7.51
N LEU A 19 19.32 15.76 8.74
CA LEU A 19 18.07 15.10 9.11
C LEU A 19 16.92 15.63 8.25
N ARG A 20 16.15 14.71 7.69
CA ARG A 20 14.87 15.02 7.03
C ARG A 20 13.75 14.63 7.98
N SER A 21 12.71 15.43 7.99
CA SER A 21 11.44 15.00 8.56
C SER A 21 10.72 14.13 7.53
N TRP A 22 10.15 13.02 8.00
CA TRP A 22 9.37 12.10 7.20
C TRP A 22 7.95 12.06 7.75
N LYS A 23 6.96 11.85 6.87
CA LYS A 23 5.59 11.61 7.30
C LYS A 23 5.53 10.26 8.03
N LEU A 24 4.96 10.29 9.23
CA LEU A 24 4.81 9.12 10.10
C LEU A 24 3.37 9.09 10.65
N GLY A 25 2.95 7.89 11.06
CA GLY A 25 1.63 7.63 11.64
C GLY A 25 0.57 7.28 10.59
N ALA A 26 -0.40 6.47 11.01
CA ALA A 26 -1.42 5.90 10.13
C ALA A 26 -2.28 6.94 9.37
N GLY A 27 -2.48 8.14 9.92
CA GLY A 27 -3.29 9.18 9.28
C GLY A 27 -4.80 8.88 9.33
N GLN A 28 -5.56 9.38 8.35
CA GLN A 28 -7.01 9.25 8.27
C GLN A 28 -7.41 8.27 7.15
N ALA A 29 -7.88 7.08 7.52
CA ALA A 29 -8.25 6.04 6.54
C ALA A 29 -9.34 6.48 5.54
N MET A 30 -10.23 7.39 5.96
CA MET A 30 -11.29 7.93 5.09
C MET A 30 -10.74 8.69 3.88
N GLU A 31 -9.54 9.28 3.94
CA GLU A 31 -8.90 9.91 2.77
C GLU A 31 -8.60 8.90 1.64
N VAL A 32 -8.52 7.61 1.98
CA VAL A 32 -8.39 6.51 1.01
C VAL A 32 -9.77 6.04 0.58
N VAL A 33 -10.67 5.76 1.55
CA VAL A 33 -11.98 5.16 1.29
C VAL A 33 -12.91 6.10 0.51
N ASP A 34 -12.83 7.42 0.70
CA ASP A 34 -13.68 8.39 0.01
C ASP A 34 -13.37 8.56 -1.49
N GLN A 35 -12.32 7.91 -2.00
CA GLN A 35 -11.97 7.95 -3.43
C GLN A 35 -12.85 7.04 -4.30
N PHE A 36 -13.61 6.13 -3.69
CA PHE A 36 -14.38 5.13 -4.39
C PHE A 36 -15.86 5.53 -4.43
N SER A 37 -16.43 5.54 -5.64
CA SER A 37 -17.84 5.86 -5.85
C SER A 37 -18.71 4.62 -5.61
N GLU A 38 -19.89 4.78 -5.00
CA GLU A 38 -20.87 3.69 -4.88
C GLU A 38 -21.43 3.23 -6.25
N ALA A 39 -21.25 4.03 -7.31
CA ALA A 39 -21.67 3.66 -8.66
C ALA A 39 -20.78 2.55 -9.25
N ASP A 40 -19.49 2.54 -8.90
CA ASP A 40 -18.48 1.68 -9.50
C ASP A 40 -17.90 0.64 -8.51
N PHE A 41 -18.09 0.86 -7.20
CA PHE A 41 -17.52 0.06 -6.14
C PHE A 41 -18.55 -0.34 -5.07
N THR A 42 -18.32 -1.51 -4.48
CA THR A 42 -19.02 -2.00 -3.29
C THR A 42 -18.15 -1.77 -2.06
N HIS A 43 -18.73 -1.20 -1.01
CA HIS A 43 -18.09 -0.96 0.28
C HIS A 43 -18.71 -1.85 1.36
N ILE A 44 -17.88 -2.61 2.07
CA ILE A 44 -18.30 -3.49 3.16
C ILE A 44 -17.43 -3.18 4.37
N VAL A 45 -18.07 -3.00 5.52
CA VAL A 45 -17.38 -2.94 6.82
C VAL A 45 -17.82 -4.17 7.60
N ASP A 46 -16.87 -4.97 8.06
CA ASP A 46 -17.15 -6.18 8.84
C ASP A 46 -17.29 -5.88 10.35
N ASP A 47 -17.53 -6.92 11.15
CA ASP A 47 -17.69 -6.82 12.60
C ASP A 47 -16.40 -6.46 13.35
N ARG A 48 -15.25 -6.51 12.67
CA ARG A 48 -13.93 -6.12 13.17
C ARG A 48 -13.55 -4.69 12.76
N ALA A 49 -14.45 -4.00 12.07
CA ALA A 49 -14.22 -2.72 11.42
C ALA A 49 -13.16 -2.77 10.32
N ASP A 50 -12.89 -3.95 9.77
CA ASP A 50 -12.12 -4.07 8.54
C ASP A 50 -12.99 -3.55 7.38
N VAL A 51 -12.40 -2.76 6.49
CA VAL A 51 -13.10 -2.18 5.33
C VAL A 51 -12.64 -2.89 4.07
N HIS A 52 -13.60 -3.31 3.27
CA HIS A 52 -13.39 -3.95 1.99
C HIS A 52 -14.05 -3.11 0.90
N VAL A 53 -13.26 -2.74 -0.11
CA VAL A 53 -13.77 -2.06 -1.31
C VAL A 53 -13.42 -2.91 -2.52
N SER A 54 -14.40 -3.21 -3.35
CA SER A 54 -14.21 -3.97 -4.59
C SER A 54 -14.92 -3.30 -5.76
N SER A 55 -14.27 -3.26 -6.92
CA SER A 55 -14.94 -2.79 -8.14
C SER A 55 -16.04 -3.77 -8.55
N HIS A 56 -17.12 -3.26 -9.17
CA HIS A 56 -18.25 -4.09 -9.62
C HIS A 56 -17.86 -5.13 -10.69
N ASP A 57 -16.79 -4.87 -11.44
CA ASP A 57 -16.24 -5.83 -12.41
C ASP A 57 -15.34 -6.91 -11.78
N GLY A 58 -15.12 -6.85 -10.46
CA GLY A 58 -14.31 -7.81 -9.69
C GLY A 58 -12.80 -7.70 -9.92
N ARG A 59 -12.31 -6.66 -10.60
CA ARG A 59 -10.88 -6.54 -10.94
C ARG A 59 -10.05 -5.83 -9.89
N PHE A 60 -10.62 -4.92 -9.12
CA PHE A 60 -9.93 -4.16 -8.08
C PHE A 60 -10.43 -4.57 -6.70
N TYR A 61 -9.50 -4.68 -5.75
CA TYR A 61 -9.79 -4.85 -4.33
C TYR A 61 -8.87 -3.97 -3.48
N LEU A 62 -9.46 -3.32 -2.47
CA LEU A 62 -8.79 -2.68 -1.35
C LEU A 62 -9.32 -3.29 -0.05
N GLY A 63 -8.41 -3.70 0.83
CA GLY A 63 -8.69 -4.03 2.22
C GLY A 63 -7.98 -3.06 3.16
N TYR A 64 -8.69 -2.53 4.14
CA TYR A 64 -8.15 -1.78 5.26
C TYR A 64 -8.41 -2.55 6.56
N PHE A 65 -7.35 -2.79 7.32
CA PHE A 65 -7.35 -3.60 8.53
C PHE A 65 -6.77 -2.75 9.67
N PRO A 66 -7.59 -1.95 10.39
CA PRO A 66 -7.09 -0.99 11.38
C PRO A 66 -6.26 -1.63 12.49
N ASN A 67 -6.57 -2.89 12.83
CA ASN A 67 -5.88 -3.66 13.87
C ASN A 67 -4.91 -4.70 13.28
N GLY A 68 -4.59 -4.59 11.99
CA GLY A 68 -3.85 -5.58 11.24
C GLY A 68 -4.71 -6.77 10.82
N ARG A 69 -4.48 -7.25 9.60
CA ARG A 69 -5.14 -8.44 9.07
C ARG A 69 -4.74 -9.64 9.93
N PRO A 70 -5.70 -10.40 10.48
CA PRO A 70 -5.39 -11.55 11.30
C PRO A 70 -4.74 -12.61 10.42
N GLY A 71 -3.56 -13.08 10.82
CA GLY A 71 -2.96 -14.26 10.21
C GLY A 71 -3.60 -15.52 10.79
N GLY A 72 -4.10 -16.40 9.93
CA GLY A 72 -4.37 -17.78 10.29
C GLY A 72 -3.10 -18.62 10.15
N ALA A 73 -3.00 -19.73 10.89
CA ALA A 73 -1.88 -20.68 10.78
C ALA A 73 -1.76 -21.32 9.37
N ASP A 74 -2.83 -21.24 8.57
CA ASP A 74 -2.93 -21.77 7.20
C ASP A 74 -2.92 -20.66 6.14
N GLU A 75 -2.71 -19.40 6.52
CA GLU A 75 -2.66 -18.28 5.59
C GLU A 75 -1.21 -17.82 5.36
N ASP A 76 -0.67 -18.09 4.17
CA ASP A 76 0.65 -17.66 3.67
C ASP A 76 0.82 -16.11 3.57
N TRP A 77 -0.09 -15.33 4.17
CA TRP A 77 -0.05 -13.87 4.18
C TRP A 77 0.71 -13.34 5.40
N VAL A 78 1.36 -12.18 5.22
CA VAL A 78 2.12 -11.50 6.27
C VAL A 78 1.17 -11.12 7.43
N THR A 79 1.53 -11.43 8.68
CA THR A 79 0.75 -10.95 9.83
C THR A 79 0.91 -9.44 9.97
N GLY A 80 -0.19 -8.71 10.20
CA GLY A 80 -0.13 -7.26 10.49
C GLY A 80 -0.20 -6.34 9.26
N GLU A 81 -0.72 -6.82 8.13
CA GLU A 81 -1.08 -5.94 7.00
C GLU A 81 -2.17 -4.97 7.46
N GLY A 82 -1.93 -3.67 7.37
CA GLY A 82 -2.94 -2.64 7.59
C GLY A 82 -3.70 -2.28 6.32
N TRP A 83 -3.06 -2.44 5.16
CA TRP A 83 -3.67 -2.20 3.86
C TRP A 83 -3.27 -3.29 2.88
N VAL A 84 -4.23 -3.73 2.07
CA VAL A 84 -4.01 -4.65 0.96
C VAL A 84 -4.66 -4.07 -0.28
N ILE A 85 -3.92 -3.97 -1.37
CA ILE A 85 -4.46 -3.56 -2.68
C ILE A 85 -4.18 -4.68 -3.66
N ALA A 86 -5.18 -5.11 -4.42
CA ALA A 86 -5.02 -6.12 -5.46
C ALA A 86 -5.73 -5.69 -6.73
N VAL A 87 -5.06 -5.92 -7.86
CA VAL A 87 -5.64 -5.81 -9.20
C VAL A 87 -5.49 -7.14 -9.90
N THR A 88 -6.61 -7.74 -10.25
CA THR A 88 -6.65 -9.05 -10.92
C THR A 88 -6.18 -8.90 -12.37
N GLY A 89 -5.38 -9.87 -12.80
CA GLY A 89 -4.88 -9.95 -14.17
C GLY A 89 -5.95 -10.43 -15.15
N THR A 90 -5.50 -10.67 -16.38
CA THR A 90 -6.26 -11.40 -17.40
C THR A 90 -5.66 -12.78 -17.61
N ALA A 91 -6.24 -13.57 -18.51
CA ALA A 91 -5.63 -14.83 -18.95
C ALA A 91 -4.21 -14.67 -19.52
N ASN A 92 -3.88 -13.48 -20.05
CA ASN A 92 -2.62 -13.23 -20.76
C ASN A 92 -1.63 -12.34 -19.99
N VAL A 93 -2.11 -11.56 -19.02
CA VAL A 93 -1.30 -10.59 -18.27
C VAL A 93 -1.56 -10.78 -16.78
N PRO A 94 -0.53 -11.09 -15.96
CA PRO A 94 -0.73 -11.29 -14.53
C PRO A 94 -1.18 -10.00 -13.83
N GLY A 95 -1.91 -10.17 -12.74
CA GLY A 95 -2.27 -9.09 -11.83
C GLY A 95 -1.14 -8.75 -10.86
N TYR A 96 -1.45 -7.90 -9.88
CA TYR A 96 -0.52 -7.57 -8.81
C TYR A 96 -1.22 -7.37 -7.48
N ARG A 97 -0.42 -7.45 -6.41
CA ARG A 97 -0.85 -7.21 -5.03
C ARG A 97 0.20 -6.37 -4.32
N MET A 98 -0.26 -5.41 -3.52
CA MET A 98 0.55 -4.60 -2.64
C MET A 98 0.03 -4.74 -1.21
N SER A 99 0.93 -4.68 -0.24
CA SER A 99 0.60 -4.74 1.17
C SER A 99 1.41 -3.72 1.93
N PHE A 100 0.76 -3.07 2.89
CA PHE A 100 1.34 -2.04 3.73
C PHE A 100 0.97 -2.30 5.19
N GLY A 101 1.88 -1.95 6.10
CA GLY A 101 1.62 -2.07 7.54
C GLY A 101 0.61 -1.03 8.04
N THR A 102 0.07 -1.25 9.24
CA THR A 102 -0.91 -0.38 9.91
C THR A 102 -0.42 1.06 10.09
N GLU A 103 0.88 1.27 10.25
CA GLU A 103 1.49 2.59 10.46
C GLU A 103 1.81 3.34 9.15
N THR A 104 1.46 2.78 8.00
CA THR A 104 1.67 3.46 6.71
C THR A 104 0.72 4.65 6.61
N PRO A 105 1.22 5.88 6.38
CA PRO A 105 0.37 7.06 6.27
C PRO A 105 -0.71 6.90 5.19
N ALA A 106 -1.97 7.17 5.57
CA ALA A 106 -3.12 7.10 4.68
C ALA A 106 -2.92 7.95 3.42
N GLU A 107 -2.22 9.09 3.49
CA GLU A 107 -1.94 9.94 2.33
C GLU A 107 -1.07 9.23 1.27
N ILE A 108 -0.16 8.35 1.70
CA ILE A 108 0.65 7.53 0.78
C ILE A 108 -0.23 6.48 0.12
N ILE A 109 -1.07 5.80 0.89
CA ILE A 109 -2.01 4.81 0.36
C ILE A 109 -2.99 5.47 -0.61
N ALA A 110 -3.51 6.65 -0.26
CA ALA A 110 -4.40 7.44 -1.08
C ALA A 110 -3.76 7.78 -2.44
N ALA A 111 -2.49 8.18 -2.46
CA ALA A 111 -1.77 8.46 -3.69
C ALA A 111 -1.58 7.20 -4.57
N VAL A 112 -1.30 6.05 -3.95
CA VAL A 112 -1.20 4.76 -4.66
C VAL A 112 -2.56 4.38 -5.26
N VAL A 113 -3.64 4.48 -4.49
CA VAL A 113 -5.01 4.21 -4.96
C VAL A 113 -5.38 5.12 -6.12
N ALA A 114 -5.18 6.43 -5.99
CA ALA A 114 -5.46 7.38 -7.06
C ALA A 114 -4.71 7.04 -8.34
N GLN A 115 -3.43 6.66 -8.23
CA GLN A 115 -2.62 6.27 -9.37
C GLN A 115 -3.14 4.98 -10.04
N ILE A 116 -3.63 4.01 -9.26
CA ILE A 116 -4.22 2.78 -9.79
C ILE A 116 -5.54 3.08 -10.50
N LEU A 117 -6.44 3.83 -9.86
CA LEU A 117 -7.74 4.21 -10.44
C LEU A 117 -7.58 4.98 -11.75
N ALA A 118 -6.56 5.85 -11.87
CA ALA A 118 -6.24 6.56 -13.10
C ALA A 118 -5.84 5.64 -14.28
N THR A 119 -5.47 4.38 -14.01
CA THR A 119 -5.19 3.38 -15.06
C THR A 119 -6.43 2.61 -15.50
N SER A 120 -7.56 2.76 -14.80
CA SER A 120 -8.82 2.12 -15.18
C SER A 120 -9.40 2.77 -16.43
N GLN A 121 -9.61 1.96 -17.48
CA GLN A 121 -10.23 2.37 -18.73
C GLN A 121 -11.29 1.33 -19.10
N PRO A 122 -12.46 1.75 -19.63
CA PRO A 122 -13.42 0.82 -20.22
C PRO A 122 -12.75 -0.02 -21.33
N LEU A 123 -13.14 -1.28 -21.42
CA LEU A 123 -12.74 -2.16 -22.54
C LEU A 123 -13.54 -1.86 -23.82
#